data_AF-A0A967KLU7-F1
#
_entry.id   AF-A0A967KLU7-F1
#
_cell.length_a   1.000
_cell.length_b   1.000
_cell.length_c   1.000
_cell.angle_alpha   90.00
_cell.angle_beta   90.00
_cell.angle_gamma   90.00
#
_symmetry.space_group_name_H-M   'P 1'
#
loop_
_entity.id
_entity.type
_entity.pdbx_description
1 polymer ?
#
loop_
_entity_poly.entity_id
_entity_poly.type
_entity_poly.pdbx_seq_one_letter_code
_entity_poly.pdbx_strand_id
1 'polypeptide(L)'
;SLYSIWFVVAVLNSISAGKWGAGESYFATAIAASCILTGLFMARTLDWAKARNWKWHYALLVLFPLLLLIQANKVFHMPTHTPALKVVAAALGKPTEVMIPPQTSCSDGRPPVPIPYVDSAGITLLGRPPNEQDTAAGIEIANLILEGETAAFSEEAGFNFYVGRDIITNPTQLLNLYNNNEVDLTEMLAMLDSQYFDTIIFRAQFYPPPVLDVIGQRYETTNLVEMNGFVYCIMRPRSQS
;
A
#
# COMPACT_ATOMS: atom_id res chain seq x y z
N SER A 1 18.31 29.53 -1.44
CA SER A 1 17.44 30.01 -2.54
C SER A 1 15.99 29.84 -2.13
N LEU A 2 15.02 30.36 -2.88
CA LEU A 2 13.59 30.11 -2.62
C LEU A 2 13.29 28.61 -2.52
N TYR A 3 13.90 27.80 -3.39
CA TYR A 3 13.77 26.33 -3.36
C TYR A 3 14.31 25.69 -2.07
N SER A 4 15.38 26.25 -1.46
CA SER A 4 15.91 25.75 -0.18
C SER A 4 14.94 25.99 0.96
N ILE A 5 14.33 27.19 0.99
CA ILE A 5 13.31 27.54 1.99
C ILE A 5 12.09 26.65 1.78
N TRP A 6 11.62 26.51 0.54
CA TRP A 6 10.52 25.62 0.20
C TRP A 6 10.77 24.18 0.63
N PHE A 7 11.96 23.64 0.35
CA PHE A 7 12.34 22.29 0.79
C PHE A 7 12.27 22.14 2.31
N VAL A 8 12.88 23.05 3.07
CA VAL A 8 12.88 22.98 4.54
C VAL A 8 11.46 23.05 5.09
N VAL A 9 10.65 24.00 4.62
CA VAL A 9 9.25 24.14 5.05
C VAL A 9 8.43 22.91 4.67
N ALA A 10 8.60 22.39 3.46
CA ALA A 10 7.89 21.19 3.01
C ALA A 10 8.26 19.95 3.82
N VAL A 11 9.55 19.75 4.14
CA VAL A 11 10.02 18.66 5.00
C VAL A 11 9.43 18.78 6.41
N LEU A 12 9.53 19.97 7.02
CA LEU A 12 8.97 20.22 8.35
C LEU A 12 7.48 19.96 8.39
N ASN A 13 6.73 20.46 7.39
CA ASN A 13 5.30 20.23 7.26
C ASN A 13 4.98 18.72 7.13
N SER A 14 5.73 17.99 6.30
CA SER A 14 5.54 16.55 6.08
C SER A 14 5.78 15.75 7.36
N ILE A 15 6.86 16.05 8.09
CA ILE A 15 7.18 15.38 9.37
C ILE A 15 6.15 15.72 10.44
N SER A 16 5.70 16.98 10.50
CA SER A 16 4.69 17.42 11.48
C SER A 16 3.29 16.87 11.21
N ALA A 17 3.02 16.37 10.01
CA ALA A 17 1.71 15.80 9.66
C ALA A 17 1.38 14.56 10.51
N GLY A 18 2.40 13.86 11.03
CA GLY A 18 2.41 13.14 12.32
C GLY A 18 1.22 12.24 12.70
N LYS A 19 0.35 11.84 11.78
CA LYS A 19 -0.83 11.02 12.06
C LYS A 19 -0.82 9.72 11.25
N TRP A 20 -1.45 8.69 11.81
CA TRP A 20 -1.65 7.39 11.17
C TRP A 20 -2.35 7.56 9.81
N GLY A 21 -1.80 6.92 8.77
CA GLY A 21 -2.22 7.14 7.37
C GLY A 21 -1.37 8.16 6.58
N ALA A 22 -0.33 8.74 7.19
CA ALA A 22 0.67 9.54 6.49
C ALA A 22 1.52 8.66 5.55
N GLY A 23 1.08 8.51 4.30
CA GLY A 23 1.85 7.82 3.26
C GLY A 23 2.95 8.68 2.64
N GLU A 24 3.66 8.11 1.66
CA GLU A 24 4.72 8.78 0.90
C GLU A 24 4.26 10.08 0.21
N SER A 25 2.96 10.18 -0.10
CA SER A 25 2.33 11.34 -0.73
C SER A 25 2.52 12.65 0.05
N TYR A 26 2.68 12.59 1.38
CA TYR A 26 2.92 13.76 2.21
C TYR A 26 4.28 14.40 1.91
N PHE A 27 5.26 13.58 1.50
CA PHE A 27 6.59 14.04 1.11
C PHE A 27 6.68 14.48 -0.35
N ALA A 28 5.61 14.39 -1.15
CA ALA A 28 5.67 14.70 -2.58
C ALA A 28 6.23 16.12 -2.87
N THR A 29 5.84 17.10 -2.06
CA THR A 29 6.35 18.48 -2.18
C THR A 29 7.83 18.60 -1.79
N ALA A 30 8.25 17.93 -0.72
CA ALA A 30 9.65 17.87 -0.30
C ALA A 30 10.52 17.15 -1.35
N ILE A 31 10.01 16.05 -1.93
CA ILE A 31 10.67 15.30 -3.01
C ILE A 31 10.86 16.21 -4.22
N ALA A 32 9.80 16.87 -4.70
CA ALA A 32 9.88 17.78 -5.83
C ALA A 32 10.90 18.91 -5.61
N ALA A 33 10.88 19.54 -4.42
CA ALA A 33 11.85 20.57 -4.07
C ALA A 33 13.29 20.03 -4.03
N SER A 34 13.49 18.80 -3.54
CA SER A 34 14.80 18.15 -3.50
C SER A 34 15.35 17.83 -4.90
N CYS A 35 14.51 17.41 -5.84
CA CYS A 35 14.90 17.20 -7.24
C CYS A 35 15.40 18.50 -7.88
N ILE A 36 14.67 19.61 -7.68
CA ILE A 36 15.07 20.92 -8.22
C ILE A 36 16.39 21.40 -7.59
N LEU A 37 16.52 21.29 -6.26
CA LEU A 37 17.74 21.66 -5.56
C LEU A 37 18.93 20.83 -6.00
N THR A 38 18.74 19.53 -6.24
CA THR A 38 19.78 18.62 -6.75
C THR A 38 20.26 19.07 -8.13
N GLY A 39 19.34 19.38 -9.05
CA GLY A 39 19.69 19.89 -10.37
C GLY A 39 20.43 21.22 -10.34
N LEU A 40 19.95 22.17 -9.53
CA LEU A 40 20.61 23.47 -9.33
C LEU A 40 22.00 23.33 -8.70
N PHE A 41 22.15 22.44 -7.72
CA PHE A 41 23.44 22.14 -7.10
C PHE A 41 24.41 21.55 -8.11
N MET A 42 24.00 20.54 -8.88
CA MET A 42 24.83 19.91 -9.90
C MET A 42 25.28 20.92 -10.95
N ALA A 43 24.37 21.73 -11.49
CA ALA A 43 24.68 22.75 -12.50
C ALA A 43 25.70 23.78 -11.98
N ARG A 44 25.46 24.37 -10.81
CA ARG A 44 26.38 25.36 -10.22
C ARG A 44 27.75 24.77 -9.89
N THR A 45 27.79 23.52 -9.44
CA THR A 45 29.05 22.84 -9.13
C THR A 45 29.84 22.54 -10.42
N LEU A 46 29.15 22.16 -11.51
CA LEU A 46 29.77 21.97 -12.82
C LEU A 46 30.34 23.28 -13.39
N ASP A 47 29.61 24.38 -13.28
CA ASP A 47 30.07 25.71 -13.73
C ASP A 47 31.29 26.18 -12.93
N TRP A 48 31.24 26.04 -11.60
CA TRP A 48 32.38 26.32 -10.73
C TRP A 48 33.60 25.47 -11.10
N ALA A 49 33.40 24.17 -11.31
CA ALA A 49 34.49 23.26 -11.67
C ALA A 49 35.09 23.61 -13.02
N LYS A 50 34.26 23.96 -14.01
CA LYS A 50 34.69 24.42 -15.34
C LYS A 50 35.54 25.68 -15.25
N ALA A 51 35.14 26.65 -14.43
CA ALA A 51 35.88 27.90 -14.22
C ALA A 51 37.21 27.67 -13.47
N ARG A 52 37.27 26.67 -12.59
CA ARG A 52 38.46 26.40 -11.76
C ARG A 52 39.50 25.55 -12.47
N ASN A 53 39.09 24.40 -13.01
CA ASN A 53 39.96 23.44 -13.70
C ASN A 53 39.12 22.41 -14.47
N TRP A 54 39.40 22.25 -15.75
CA TRP A 54 38.70 21.32 -16.63
C TRP A 54 38.73 19.86 -16.15
N LYS A 55 39.76 19.44 -15.41
CA LYS A 55 39.82 18.10 -14.80
C LYS A 55 38.71 17.87 -13.77
N TRP A 56 38.40 18.88 -12.95
CA TRP A 56 37.30 18.81 -11.98
C TRP A 56 35.94 18.74 -12.68
N HIS A 57 35.78 19.46 -13.78
CA HIS A 57 34.55 19.42 -14.56
C HIS A 57 34.26 18.01 -15.08
N TYR A 58 35.24 17.34 -15.70
CA TYR A 58 35.08 15.95 -16.13
C TYR A 58 34.85 14.98 -14.98
N ALA A 59 35.58 15.14 -13.86
CA ALA A 59 35.38 14.29 -12.69
C ALA A 59 33.92 14.37 -12.19
N LEU A 60 33.33 15.56 -12.14
CA LEU A 60 31.94 15.76 -11.73
C LEU A 60 30.91 15.29 -12.76
N LEU A 61 31.20 15.45 -14.06
CA LEU A 61 30.35 14.90 -15.13
C LEU A 61 30.22 13.38 -15.06
N VAL A 62 31.23 12.70 -14.52
CA VAL A 62 31.19 11.24 -14.26
C VAL A 62 30.57 10.95 -12.90
N LEU A 63 30.96 11.69 -11.85
CA LEU A 63 30.51 11.45 -10.48
C LEU A 63 29.00 11.61 -10.32
N PHE A 64 28.39 12.66 -10.88
CA PHE A 64 26.96 12.91 -10.67
C PHE A 64 26.06 11.81 -11.25
N PRO A 65 26.22 11.36 -12.51
CA PRO A 65 25.50 10.19 -13.01
C PRO A 65 25.75 8.93 -12.18
N LEU A 66 26.99 8.69 -11.73
CA LEU A 66 27.28 7.53 -10.87
C LEU A 66 26.51 7.58 -9.55
N LEU A 67 26.44 8.75 -8.89
CA LEU A 67 25.66 8.91 -7.66
C LEU A 67 24.16 8.69 -7.90
N LEU A 68 23.62 9.18 -9.02
CA LEU A 68 22.22 8.96 -9.40
C LEU A 68 21.95 7.48 -9.71
N LEU A 69 22.88 6.78 -10.36
CA LEU A 69 22.78 5.33 -10.59
C LEU A 69 22.85 4.53 -9.28
N ILE A 70 23.71 4.93 -8.34
CA ILE A 70 23.76 4.34 -7.00
C ILE A 70 22.42 4.55 -6.28
N GLN A 71 21.84 5.76 -6.34
CA GLN A 71 20.54 6.04 -5.78
C GLN A 71 19.45 5.17 -6.43
N ALA A 72 19.39 5.13 -7.77
CA ALA A 72 18.44 4.33 -8.52
C ALA A 72 18.51 2.84 -8.15
N ASN A 73 19.72 2.30 -7.96
CA ASN A 73 19.91 0.93 -7.52
C ASN A 73 19.41 0.67 -6.09
N LYS A 74 19.48 1.66 -5.19
CA LYS A 74 19.01 1.55 -3.80
C LYS A 74 17.48 1.58 -3.68
N VAL A 75 16.81 2.31 -4.56
CA VAL A 75 15.33 2.40 -4.61
C VAL A 75 14.75 1.55 -5.74
N PHE A 76 15.54 0.60 -6.25
CA PHE A 76 15.16 -0.21 -7.40
C PHE A 76 14.00 -1.12 -7.05
N HIS A 77 12.92 -0.99 -7.81
CA HIS A 77 11.78 -1.88 -7.77
C HIS A 77 11.33 -2.20 -9.20
N MET A 78 10.96 -3.47 -9.45
CA MET A 78 10.39 -3.86 -10.73
C MET A 78 9.59 -5.17 -10.62
N PRO A 79 8.56 -5.35 -11.46
CA PRO A 79 8.00 -6.67 -11.69
C PRO A 79 9.00 -7.59 -12.40
N THR A 80 8.96 -8.88 -12.09
CA THR A 80 9.81 -9.93 -12.68
C THR A 80 8.99 -11.14 -13.15
N HIS A 81 7.71 -10.93 -13.47
CA HIS A 81 6.79 -12.01 -13.89
C HIS A 81 7.03 -12.53 -15.31
N THR A 82 7.59 -11.71 -16.21
CA THR A 82 7.92 -12.15 -17.58
C THR A 82 9.37 -12.60 -17.72
N PRO A 83 9.70 -13.50 -18.67
CA PRO A 83 11.07 -13.90 -18.94
C PRO A 83 12.01 -12.73 -19.23
N ALA A 84 11.55 -11.74 -20.00
CA ALA A 84 12.34 -10.55 -20.34
C ALA A 84 12.70 -9.74 -19.08
N LEU A 85 11.74 -9.53 -18.17
CA LEU A 85 11.96 -8.80 -16.93
C LEU A 85 12.87 -9.56 -15.95
N LYS A 86 12.78 -10.90 -15.90
CA LYS A 86 13.71 -11.73 -15.11
C LYS A 86 15.15 -11.58 -15.60
N VAL A 87 15.37 -11.58 -16.91
CA VAL A 87 16.71 -11.37 -17.50
C VAL A 87 17.26 -10.00 -17.13
N VAL A 88 16.44 -8.95 -17.19
CA VAL A 88 16.85 -7.60 -16.78
C VAL A 88 17.22 -7.57 -15.30
N ALA A 89 16.39 -8.13 -14.41
CA ALA A 89 16.69 -8.21 -12.98
C ALA A 89 18.01 -8.95 -12.71
N ALA A 90 18.19 -10.12 -13.33
CA ALA A 90 19.41 -10.92 -13.18
C ALA A 90 20.65 -10.18 -13.71
N ALA A 91 20.56 -9.50 -14.85
CA ALA A 91 21.65 -8.70 -15.42
C ALA A 91 22.05 -7.52 -14.50
N LEU A 92 21.12 -6.99 -13.72
CA LEU A 92 21.35 -5.96 -12.71
C LEU A 92 21.79 -6.53 -11.34
N GLY A 93 21.99 -7.85 -11.24
CA GLY A 93 22.36 -8.51 -9.98
C GLY A 93 21.24 -8.49 -8.93
N LYS A 94 19.98 -8.35 -9.36
CA LYS A 94 18.80 -8.35 -8.49
C LYS A 94 18.16 -9.74 -8.46
N PRO A 95 17.50 -10.12 -7.34
CA PRO A 95 16.72 -11.35 -7.30
C PRO A 95 15.59 -11.30 -8.34
N THR A 96 15.23 -12.46 -8.90
CA THR A 96 14.11 -12.59 -9.83
C THR A 96 12.79 -12.87 -9.13
N GLU A 97 12.83 -13.17 -7.84
CA GLU A 97 11.67 -13.40 -6.99
C GLU A 97 12.07 -13.22 -5.52
N VAL A 98 11.08 -12.92 -4.68
CA VAL A 98 11.24 -12.80 -3.23
C VAL A 98 10.21 -13.67 -2.53
N MET A 99 10.61 -14.32 -1.44
CA MET A 99 9.73 -15.21 -0.67
C MET A 99 9.07 -14.41 0.46
N ILE A 100 7.76 -14.19 0.38
CA ILE A 100 7.02 -13.39 1.36
C ILE A 100 5.78 -14.16 1.81
N PRO A 101 5.52 -14.26 3.13
CA PRO A 101 4.27 -14.81 3.61
C PRO A 101 3.10 -13.87 3.26
N PRO A 102 1.97 -14.40 2.77
CA PRO A 102 0.75 -13.61 2.62
C PRO A 102 0.39 -12.91 3.93
N GLN A 103 0.06 -11.62 3.85
CA GLN A 103 -0.35 -10.83 5.01
C GLN A 103 -1.78 -11.18 5.42
N THR A 104 -2.01 -11.32 6.71
CA THR A 104 -3.32 -11.61 7.28
C THR A 104 -3.44 -10.96 8.65
N SER A 105 -4.62 -10.44 8.99
CA SER A 105 -4.96 -9.98 10.34
C SER A 105 -6.01 -10.87 11.02
N CYS A 106 -6.57 -11.84 10.29
CA CYS A 106 -7.79 -12.55 10.69
C CYS A 106 -7.67 -14.08 10.54
N SER A 107 -6.48 -14.59 10.25
CA SER A 107 -6.17 -16.02 10.18
C SER A 107 -4.76 -16.30 10.71
N ASP A 108 -4.43 -17.57 10.88
CA ASP A 108 -3.05 -18.00 11.11
C ASP A 108 -2.14 -17.58 9.94
N GLY A 109 -0.86 -17.35 10.26
CA GLY A 109 0.16 -17.03 9.28
C GLY A 109 0.35 -18.16 8.26
N ARG A 110 0.53 -17.78 6.99
CA ARG A 110 0.75 -18.73 5.88
C ARG A 110 2.23 -18.85 5.53
N PRO A 111 2.67 -20.00 4.97
CA PRO A 111 4.04 -20.15 4.47
C PRO A 111 4.39 -19.09 3.41
N PRO A 112 5.66 -18.67 3.32
CA PRO A 112 6.12 -17.77 2.26
C PRO A 112 5.86 -18.33 0.86
N VAL A 113 5.39 -17.45 -0.03
CA VAL A 113 5.18 -17.75 -1.46
C VAL A 113 6.15 -16.95 -2.33
N PRO A 114 6.55 -17.46 -3.49
CA PRO A 114 7.43 -16.74 -4.41
C PRO A 114 6.66 -15.60 -5.08
N ILE A 115 7.16 -14.37 -4.91
CA ILE A 115 6.61 -13.18 -5.54
C ILE A 115 7.54 -12.74 -6.68
N PRO A 116 7.06 -12.69 -7.93
CA PRO A 116 7.85 -12.25 -9.08
C PRO A 116 7.87 -10.71 -9.14
N TYR A 117 8.44 -10.12 -8.10
CA TYR A 117 8.67 -8.69 -7.94
C TYR A 117 9.93 -8.48 -7.11
N VAL A 118 10.66 -7.40 -7.36
CA VAL A 118 11.76 -6.98 -6.50
C VAL A 118 11.48 -5.56 -6.03
N ASP A 119 11.73 -5.31 -4.75
CA ASP A 119 11.83 -3.98 -4.17
C ASP A 119 13.03 -3.93 -3.23
N SER A 120 13.99 -3.07 -3.55
CA SER A 120 15.19 -2.85 -2.75
C SER A 120 14.91 -2.07 -1.46
N ALA A 121 13.77 -1.38 -1.37
CA ALA A 121 13.31 -0.67 -0.17
C ALA A 121 12.53 -1.56 0.82
N GLY A 122 12.10 -2.75 0.40
CA GLY A 122 11.45 -3.74 1.27
C GLY A 122 9.91 -3.63 1.38
N ILE A 123 9.25 -2.82 0.56
CA ILE A 123 7.78 -2.68 0.53
C ILE A 123 7.23 -3.58 -0.58
N THR A 124 7.02 -4.85 -0.25
CA THR A 124 7.02 -5.90 -1.30
C THR A 124 5.64 -6.40 -1.76
N LEU A 125 4.54 -5.88 -1.20
CA LEU A 125 3.18 -6.35 -1.55
C LEU A 125 2.35 -5.35 -2.37
N LEU A 126 2.77 -4.08 -2.41
CA LEU A 126 2.08 -3.04 -3.17
C LEU A 126 2.77 -2.84 -4.52
N GLY A 127 1.99 -2.69 -5.61
CA GLY A 127 2.51 -2.38 -6.95
C GLY A 127 2.79 -3.57 -7.86
N ARG A 128 2.53 -4.81 -7.41
CA ARG A 128 2.58 -5.98 -8.30
C ARG A 128 1.33 -6.05 -9.21
N PRO A 129 1.47 -6.34 -10.51
CA PRO A 129 0.32 -6.60 -11.37
C PRO A 129 -0.46 -7.83 -10.86
N PRO A 130 -1.80 -7.80 -10.83
CA PRO A 130 -2.60 -8.99 -10.53
C PRO A 130 -2.30 -10.11 -11.53
N ASN A 131 -2.20 -11.34 -11.05
CA ASN A 131 -2.13 -12.53 -11.91
C ASN A 131 -3.52 -13.18 -12.08
N GLU A 132 -3.59 -14.29 -12.82
CA GLU A 132 -4.84 -15.03 -13.05
C GLU A 132 -5.45 -15.58 -11.76
N GLN A 133 -4.62 -16.02 -10.80
CA GLN A 133 -5.08 -16.51 -9.49
C GLN A 133 -5.65 -15.37 -8.65
N ASP A 134 -5.00 -14.21 -8.64
CA ASP A 134 -5.50 -13.01 -7.97
C ASP A 134 -6.85 -12.58 -8.57
N THR A 135 -7.00 -12.67 -9.90
CA THR A 135 -8.26 -12.36 -10.59
C THR A 135 -9.35 -13.37 -10.22
N ALA A 136 -9.03 -14.65 -10.24
CA ALA A 136 -9.96 -15.72 -9.86
C ALA A 136 -10.41 -15.59 -8.40
N ALA A 137 -9.48 -15.29 -7.49
CA ALA A 137 -9.75 -15.04 -6.08
C ALA A 137 -10.66 -13.81 -5.88
N GLY A 138 -10.43 -12.74 -6.62
CA GLY A 138 -11.31 -11.57 -6.60
C GLY A 138 -12.73 -11.89 -7.06
N ILE A 139 -12.87 -12.71 -8.11
CA ILE A 139 -14.16 -13.20 -8.61
C ILE A 139 -14.82 -14.14 -7.58
N GLU A 140 -14.04 -15.00 -6.92
CA GLU A 140 -14.54 -15.87 -5.85
C GLU A 140 -15.14 -15.05 -4.70
N ILE A 141 -14.43 -14.02 -4.21
CA ILE A 141 -14.93 -13.11 -3.18
C ILE A 141 -16.21 -12.41 -3.63
N ALA A 142 -16.24 -11.92 -4.88
CA ALA A 142 -17.44 -11.30 -5.45
C ALA A 142 -18.63 -12.28 -5.50
N ASN A 143 -18.41 -13.54 -5.89
CA ASN A 143 -19.44 -14.57 -5.91
C ASN A 143 -19.95 -14.88 -4.50
N LEU A 144 -19.06 -14.93 -3.49
CA LEU A 144 -19.46 -15.09 -2.09
C LEU A 144 -20.38 -13.94 -1.65
N ILE A 145 -20.09 -12.69 -2.02
CA ILE A 145 -21.01 -11.57 -1.72
C ILE A 145 -22.39 -11.77 -2.40
N LEU A 146 -22.42 -12.32 -3.61
CA LEU A 146 -23.66 -12.58 -4.35
C LEU A 146 -24.54 -13.69 -3.76
N GLU A 147 -24.01 -14.54 -2.87
CA GLU A 147 -24.82 -15.50 -2.12
C GLU A 147 -25.76 -14.83 -1.09
N GLY A 148 -25.44 -13.60 -0.70
CA GLY A 148 -26.24 -12.77 0.20
C GLY A 148 -27.30 -11.92 -0.52
N GLU A 149 -28.12 -11.21 0.25
CA GLU A 149 -29.18 -10.32 -0.25
C GLU A 149 -28.95 -8.84 0.10
N THR A 150 -28.10 -8.55 1.07
CA THR A 150 -27.74 -7.24 1.59
C THR A 150 -26.37 -6.79 1.06
N ALA A 151 -25.97 -5.57 1.40
CA ALA A 151 -24.62 -5.10 1.07
C ALA A 151 -23.58 -5.80 1.95
N ALA A 152 -22.39 -6.12 1.41
CA ALA A 152 -21.30 -6.60 2.25
C ALA A 152 -20.66 -5.45 3.03
N PHE A 153 -20.35 -5.68 4.31
CA PHE A 153 -19.51 -4.76 5.09
C PHE A 153 -18.04 -5.10 4.81
N SER A 154 -17.44 -4.40 3.85
CA SER A 154 -16.14 -4.78 3.26
C SER A 154 -15.07 -3.73 3.53
N GLU A 155 -13.86 -4.18 3.88
CA GLU A 155 -12.69 -3.28 3.91
C GLU A 155 -12.28 -2.76 2.54
N GLU A 156 -12.59 -3.51 1.49
CA GLU A 156 -12.30 -3.15 0.10
C GLU A 156 -13.63 -2.88 -0.61
N ALA A 157 -13.93 -1.59 -0.83
CA ALA A 157 -15.15 -1.14 -1.50
C ALA A 157 -15.28 -1.67 -2.95
N GLY A 158 -14.15 -2.03 -3.57
CA GLY A 158 -14.10 -2.52 -4.94
C GLY A 158 -14.96 -3.77 -5.17
N PHE A 159 -15.11 -4.64 -4.17
CA PHE A 159 -15.96 -5.83 -4.31
C PHE A 159 -17.43 -5.46 -4.43
N ASN A 160 -17.96 -4.63 -3.53
CA ASN A 160 -19.35 -4.15 -3.61
C ASN A 160 -19.60 -3.40 -4.91
N PHE A 161 -18.67 -2.56 -5.32
CA PHE A 161 -18.77 -1.85 -6.60
C PHE A 161 -18.86 -2.82 -7.78
N TYR A 162 -18.03 -3.86 -7.81
CA TYR A 162 -18.01 -4.87 -8.88
C TYR A 162 -19.33 -5.65 -8.97
N VAL A 163 -19.92 -6.01 -7.83
CA VAL A 163 -21.20 -6.75 -7.79
C VAL A 163 -22.44 -5.87 -7.79
N GLY A 164 -22.30 -4.54 -7.85
CA GLY A 164 -23.42 -3.60 -7.85
C GLY A 164 -24.17 -3.49 -6.52
N ARG A 165 -23.50 -3.74 -5.39
CA ARG A 165 -24.03 -3.55 -4.04
C ARG A 165 -23.70 -2.16 -3.50
N ASP A 166 -24.44 -1.74 -2.47
CA ASP A 166 -24.13 -0.48 -1.78
C ASP A 166 -22.71 -0.53 -1.19
N ILE A 167 -21.98 0.57 -1.35
CA ILE A 167 -20.64 0.71 -0.79
C ILE A 167 -20.79 1.15 0.65
N ILE A 168 -20.52 0.22 1.56
CA ILE A 168 -20.55 0.50 2.99
C ILE A 168 -19.15 0.93 3.43
N THR A 169 -19.02 2.21 3.75
CA THR A 169 -17.92 2.86 4.48
C THR A 169 -16.51 2.85 3.82
N ASN A 170 -15.57 3.53 4.50
CA ASN A 170 -14.13 3.53 4.27
C ASN A 170 -13.45 3.26 5.63
N PRO A 171 -12.98 2.03 5.90
CA PRO A 171 -12.51 1.60 7.23
C PRO A 171 -11.45 2.54 7.80
N THR A 172 -10.43 2.88 7.02
CA THR A 172 -9.31 3.72 7.48
C THR A 172 -9.79 5.11 7.87
N GLN A 173 -10.69 5.72 7.09
CA GLN A 173 -11.25 7.03 7.46
C GLN A 173 -12.15 6.93 8.69
N LEU A 174 -12.94 5.87 8.81
CA LEU A 174 -13.77 5.63 9.98
C LEU A 174 -12.93 5.49 11.26
N LEU A 175 -11.85 4.70 11.20
CA LEU A 175 -10.90 4.55 12.31
C LEU A 175 -10.24 5.89 12.66
N ASN A 176 -9.89 6.71 11.66
CA ASN A 176 -9.33 8.04 11.90
C ASN A 176 -10.32 8.97 12.61
N LEU A 177 -11.58 9.02 12.18
CA LEU A 177 -12.60 9.83 12.84
C LEU A 177 -12.82 9.36 14.28
N TYR A 178 -12.87 8.05 14.51
CA TYR A 178 -12.99 7.46 15.84
C TYR A 178 -11.84 7.88 16.76
N ASN A 179 -10.60 7.77 16.29
CA ASN A 179 -9.41 8.16 17.06
C ASN A 179 -9.34 9.66 17.39
N ASN A 180 -10.13 10.51 16.71
CA ASN A 180 -10.23 11.93 17.02
C ASN A 180 -11.55 12.29 17.75
N ASN A 181 -12.38 11.31 18.13
CA ASN A 181 -13.72 11.50 18.71
C ASN A 181 -14.70 12.26 17.79
N GLU A 182 -14.57 12.08 16.47
CA GLU A 182 -15.34 12.80 15.44
C GLU A 182 -16.37 11.90 14.73
N VAL A 183 -16.71 10.75 15.33
CA VAL A 183 -17.74 9.84 14.77
C VAL A 183 -18.56 9.19 15.87
N ASP A 184 -19.87 9.14 15.67
CA ASP A 184 -20.79 8.32 16.44
C ASP A 184 -20.96 6.96 15.74
N LEU A 185 -20.66 5.88 16.45
CA LEU A 185 -20.75 4.51 15.93
C LEU A 185 -22.08 3.82 16.29
N THR A 186 -22.97 4.47 17.02
CA THR A 186 -24.17 3.85 17.63
C THR A 186 -25.01 3.08 16.60
N GLU A 187 -25.36 3.70 15.47
CA GLU A 187 -26.16 3.07 14.44
C GLU A 187 -25.43 1.90 13.77
N MET A 188 -24.16 2.08 13.44
CA MET A 188 -23.34 1.02 12.83
C MET A 188 -23.20 -0.20 13.73
N LEU A 189 -22.95 0.03 15.02
CA LEU A 189 -22.86 -1.05 16.00
C LEU A 189 -24.20 -1.77 16.14
N ALA A 190 -25.32 -1.05 16.13
CA ALA A 190 -26.66 -1.67 16.17
C ALA A 190 -26.93 -2.54 14.93
N MET A 191 -26.56 -2.07 13.73
CA MET A 191 -26.70 -2.84 12.49
C MET A 191 -25.84 -4.10 12.50
N LEU A 192 -24.58 -4.00 12.95
CA LEU A 192 -23.69 -5.17 13.08
C LEU A 192 -24.19 -6.14 14.15
N ASP A 193 -24.70 -5.61 15.27
CA ASP A 193 -25.23 -6.42 16.37
C ASP A 193 -26.47 -7.23 15.95
N SER A 194 -27.34 -6.61 15.14
CA SER A 194 -28.52 -7.25 14.57
C SER A 194 -28.23 -8.10 13.33
N GLN A 195 -26.95 -8.33 13.00
CA GLN A 195 -26.52 -9.06 11.81
C GLN A 195 -27.11 -8.53 10.49
N TYR A 196 -27.24 -7.21 10.37
CA TYR A 196 -27.87 -6.56 9.20
C TYR A 196 -27.15 -6.88 7.88
N PHE A 197 -25.82 -7.01 7.92
CA PHE A 197 -25.01 -7.37 6.75
C PHE A 197 -24.84 -8.89 6.69
N ASP A 198 -25.07 -9.50 5.53
CA ASP A 198 -24.89 -10.95 5.32
C ASP A 198 -23.44 -11.40 5.13
N THR A 199 -22.55 -10.45 4.87
CA THR A 199 -21.14 -10.70 4.55
C THR A 199 -20.29 -9.63 5.18
N ILE A 200 -19.26 -10.04 5.92
CA ILE A 200 -18.16 -9.17 6.36
C ILE A 200 -16.89 -9.60 5.63
N ILE A 201 -16.10 -8.64 5.15
CA ILE A 201 -14.82 -8.92 4.48
C ILE A 201 -13.71 -8.15 5.18
N PHE A 202 -12.78 -8.89 5.79
CA PHE A 202 -11.56 -8.35 6.39
C PHE A 202 -10.33 -8.72 5.60
N ARG A 203 -9.35 -7.81 5.62
CA ARG A 203 -7.97 -8.01 5.16
C ARG A 203 -6.96 -7.60 6.24
N ALA A 204 -7.12 -6.40 6.79
CA ALA A 204 -6.18 -5.77 7.72
C ALA A 204 -6.81 -5.35 9.06
N GLN A 205 -8.15 -5.34 9.18
CA GLN A 205 -8.90 -4.92 10.36
C GLN A 205 -8.70 -3.44 10.73
N PHE A 206 -8.73 -2.55 9.74
CA PHE A 206 -8.61 -1.10 9.94
C PHE A 206 -9.95 -0.45 10.35
N TYR A 207 -10.63 -1.04 11.33
CA TYR A 207 -11.87 -0.51 11.90
C TYR A 207 -11.67 -0.08 13.37
N PRO A 208 -12.53 0.82 13.90
CA PRO A 208 -12.58 1.09 15.33
C PRO A 208 -12.71 -0.19 16.16
N PRO A 209 -12.02 -0.31 17.31
CA PRO A 209 -12.12 -1.51 18.15
C PRO A 209 -13.56 -1.95 18.48
N PRO A 210 -14.51 -1.06 18.81
CA PRO A 210 -15.89 -1.48 19.06
C PRO A 210 -16.57 -2.17 17.87
N VAL A 211 -16.23 -1.77 16.64
CA VAL A 211 -16.74 -2.39 15.41
C VAL A 211 -16.18 -3.79 15.25
N LEU A 212 -14.87 -3.96 15.47
CA LEU A 212 -14.21 -5.27 15.43
C LEU A 212 -14.76 -6.22 16.50
N ASP A 213 -15.03 -5.70 17.70
CA ASP A 213 -15.56 -6.49 18.81
C ASP A 213 -16.96 -7.05 18.49
N VAL A 214 -17.88 -6.20 18.00
CA VAL A 214 -19.24 -6.66 17.62
C VAL A 214 -19.17 -7.66 16.47
N ILE A 215 -18.31 -7.42 15.46
CA ILE A 215 -18.12 -8.38 14.37
C ILE A 215 -17.61 -9.72 14.91
N GLY A 216 -16.62 -9.72 15.80
CA GLY A 216 -16.07 -10.95 16.39
C GLY A 216 -17.10 -11.76 17.19
N GLN A 217 -18.09 -11.08 17.80
CA GLN A 217 -19.17 -11.71 18.55
C GLN A 217 -20.31 -12.25 17.65
N ARG A 218 -20.64 -11.53 16.58
CA ARG A 218 -21.85 -11.80 15.76
C ARG A 218 -21.57 -12.55 14.47
N TYR A 219 -20.33 -12.55 14.01
CA TYR A 219 -19.93 -13.14 12.74
C TYR A 219 -18.85 -14.18 12.95
N GLU A 220 -18.75 -15.12 12.01
CA GLU A 220 -17.70 -16.13 11.98
C GLU A 220 -17.10 -16.26 10.59
N THR A 221 -15.79 -16.50 10.53
CA THR A 221 -15.09 -16.71 9.27
C THR A 221 -15.53 -18.04 8.65
N THR A 222 -16.09 -17.99 7.45
CA THR A 222 -16.48 -19.18 6.68
C THR A 222 -15.48 -19.51 5.58
N ASN A 223 -14.80 -18.50 5.04
CA ASN A 223 -13.84 -18.67 3.95
C ASN A 223 -12.60 -17.81 4.17
N LEU A 224 -11.46 -18.33 3.69
CA LEU A 224 -10.18 -17.64 3.65
C LEU A 224 -9.67 -17.62 2.21
N VAL A 225 -9.77 -16.48 1.55
CA VAL A 225 -9.38 -16.33 0.15
C VAL A 225 -8.07 -15.56 0.06
N GLU A 226 -7.04 -16.12 -0.57
CA GLU A 226 -5.79 -15.41 -0.79
C GLU A 226 -5.83 -14.67 -2.11
N MET A 227 -5.59 -13.37 -2.05
CA MET A 227 -5.56 -12.50 -3.22
C MET A 227 -4.48 -11.44 -3.06
N ASN A 228 -3.64 -11.32 -4.07
CA ASN A 228 -2.61 -10.30 -4.18
C ASN A 228 -1.61 -10.26 -3.01
N GLY A 229 -1.33 -11.42 -2.37
CA GLY A 229 -0.40 -11.52 -1.24
C GLY A 229 -1.03 -11.13 0.10
N PHE A 230 -2.37 -11.07 0.14
CA PHE A 230 -3.16 -10.88 1.34
C PHE A 230 -4.16 -12.02 1.49
N VAL A 231 -4.49 -12.37 2.73
CA VAL A 231 -5.59 -13.28 3.03
C VAL A 231 -6.81 -12.44 3.41
N TYR A 232 -7.90 -12.66 2.69
CA TYR A 232 -9.20 -12.10 2.97
C TYR A 232 -10.01 -13.09 3.79
N CYS A 233 -10.56 -12.65 4.91
CA CYS A 233 -11.51 -13.41 5.70
C CYS A 233 -12.92 -12.99 5.33
N ILE A 234 -13.67 -13.96 4.80
CA ILE A 234 -15.09 -13.80 4.49
C ILE A 234 -15.84 -14.36 5.68
N MET A 235 -16.67 -13.53 6.29
CA MET A 235 -17.41 -13.87 7.50
C MET A 235 -18.91 -13.78 7.26
N ARG A 236 -19.65 -14.69 7.88
CA ARG A 236 -21.11 -14.78 7.82
C ARG A 236 -21.71 -14.60 9.22
N PRO A 237 -22.98 -14.18 9.31
CA PRO A 237 -23.72 -14.18 10.57
C PRO A 237 -23.63 -15.55 11.25
N ARG A 238 -23.24 -15.58 12.52
CA ARG A 238 -23.35 -16.79 13.35
C ARG A 238 -24.82 -17.18 13.46
N SER A 239 -25.10 -18.48 13.37
CA SER A 239 -26.42 -18.99 13.71
C SER A 239 -26.70 -18.66 15.18
N GLN A 240 -27.84 -18.04 15.48
CA GLN A 240 -28.24 -17.76 16.86
C GLN A 240 -28.39 -19.10 17.61
N SER A 241 -27.57 -19.30 18.64
CA SER A 241 -27.70 -20.41 19.59
C SER A 241 -28.81 -20.15 20.59
#